data_AF-A0A926S9R8-F1
#
_entry.id   AF-A0A926S9R8-F1
#
_cell.length_a   1.000
_cell.length_b   1.000
_cell.length_c   1.000
_cell.angle_alpha   90.00
_cell.angle_beta   90.00
_cell.angle_gamma   90.00
#
_symmetry.space_group_name_H-M   'P 1'
#
loop_
_entity.id
_entity.type
_entity.pdbx_description
1 polymer ?
#
loop_
_entity_poly.entity_id
_entity_poly.type
_entity_poly.pdbx_seq_one_letter_code
_entity_poly.pdbx_strand_id
1 'polypeptide(L)'
;MKRIAATYYGQVVAFLVPLKDLEEAEKDGAISKSEEMSLSDFRLHMTECWERLQVDVDCIYVTYHTRRAVAFVSPRLANYLPIPISEVAHKLLAIESGLIKLENLLEEK
;
A
#
# COMPACT_ATOMS: atom_id res chain seq x y z
N MET A 1 1.77 2.88 -14.38
CA MET A 1 1.69 1.56 -13.70
C MET A 1 0.68 1.67 -12.57
N LYS A 2 -0.16 0.66 -12.36
CA LYS A 2 -1.21 0.68 -11.34
C LYS A 2 -0.61 0.46 -9.95
N ARG A 3 -1.18 1.09 -8.93
CA ARG A 3 -0.86 0.89 -7.51
C ARG A 3 -1.92 0.01 -6.89
N ILE A 4 -1.54 -0.87 -5.99
CA ILE A 4 -2.48 -1.80 -5.35
C ILE A 4 -2.36 -1.61 -3.84
N ALA A 5 -3.48 -1.36 -3.17
CA ALA A 5 -3.58 -1.48 -1.72
C ALA A 5 -4.04 -2.91 -1.40
N ALA A 6 -3.22 -3.65 -0.66
CA ALA A 6 -3.59 -4.95 -0.12
C ALA A 6 -4.35 -4.73 1.19
N THR A 7 -5.48 -5.40 1.35
CA THR A 7 -6.31 -5.30 2.56
C THR A 7 -6.54 -6.67 3.20
N TYR A 8 -6.67 -6.67 4.53
CA TYR A 8 -7.07 -7.83 5.33
C TYR A 8 -8.12 -7.37 6.33
N TYR A 9 -9.29 -8.03 6.34
CA TYR A 9 -10.46 -7.60 7.13
C TYR A 9 -10.79 -6.09 7.01
N GLY A 10 -10.66 -5.52 5.81
CA GLY A 10 -10.97 -4.11 5.54
C GLY A 10 -9.88 -3.12 5.98
N GLN A 11 -8.78 -3.58 6.57
CA GLN A 11 -7.62 -2.74 6.91
C GLN A 11 -6.53 -2.86 5.87
N VAL A 12 -5.85 -1.77 5.54
CA VAL A 12 -4.72 -1.79 4.61
C VAL A 12 -3.51 -2.41 5.31
N VAL A 13 -2.98 -3.48 4.74
CA VAL A 13 -1.85 -4.24 5.29
C VAL A 13 -0.55 -4.05 4.53
N ALA A 14 -0.62 -3.61 3.26
CA ALA A 14 0.54 -3.27 2.46
C ALA A 14 0.14 -2.53 1.18
N PHE A 15 1.13 -1.94 0.51
CA PHE A 15 0.98 -1.36 -0.83
C PHE A 15 1.95 -1.99 -1.82
N LEU A 16 1.45 -2.35 -3.00
CA LEU A 16 2.30 -2.70 -4.13
C LEU A 16 2.41 -1.48 -5.06
N VAL A 17 3.61 -0.91 -5.14
CA VAL A 17 3.85 0.36 -5.81
C VAL A 17 5.03 0.31 -6.79
N PRO A 18 5.01 1.16 -7.82
CA PRO A 18 6.21 1.51 -8.60
C PRO A 18 7.34 2.05 -7.73
N LEU A 19 8.60 1.72 -8.10
CA LEU A 19 9.78 2.19 -7.36
C LEU A 19 9.90 3.71 -7.27
N LYS A 20 9.50 4.42 -8.32
CA LYS A 20 9.51 5.90 -8.38
C LYS A 20 8.68 6.55 -7.26
N ASP A 21 7.70 5.83 -6.72
CA ASP A 21 6.82 6.35 -5.67
C ASP A 21 7.50 6.29 -4.28
N LEU A 22 8.67 5.67 -4.18
CA LEU A 22 9.47 5.60 -2.94
C LEU A 22 10.65 6.57 -2.92
N GLU A 23 10.90 7.31 -3.99
CA GLU A 23 12.07 8.21 -4.08
C GLU A 23 12.12 9.24 -2.95
N GLU A 24 10.96 9.75 -2.52
CA GLU A 24 10.86 10.71 -1.41
C GLU A 24 11.10 10.01 -0.06
N ALA A 25 10.49 8.85 0.16
CA ALA A 25 10.72 8.03 1.37
C ALA A 25 12.19 7.62 1.52
N GLU A 26 12.86 7.29 0.41
CA GLU A 26 14.29 6.96 0.39
C GLU A 26 15.17 8.18 0.71
N LYS A 27 14.86 9.34 0.14
CA LYS A 27 15.60 10.60 0.40
C LYS A 27 15.49 11.05 1.85
N ASP A 28 14.32 10.89 2.44
CA ASP A 28 14.04 11.29 3.82
C ASP A 28 14.52 10.26 4.84
N GLY A 29 15.07 9.13 4.39
CA GLY A 29 15.51 8.04 5.27
C GLY A 29 14.36 7.34 6.00
N ALA A 30 13.13 7.46 5.49
CA ALA A 30 11.95 6.82 6.06
C ALA A 30 11.97 5.30 5.88
N ILE A 31 12.72 4.81 4.89
CA ILE A 31 12.99 3.39 4.69
C ILE A 31 14.29 3.04 5.43
N SER A 32 14.16 2.43 6.61
CA SER A 32 15.27 2.00 7.45
C SER A 32 15.63 0.53 7.22
N LYS A 33 14.63 -0.35 7.05
CA LYS A 33 14.81 -1.78 6.84
C LYS A 33 14.11 -2.23 5.56
N SER A 34 14.90 -2.59 4.55
CA SER A 34 14.41 -3.13 3.29
C SER A 34 14.90 -4.54 3.02
N GLU A 35 14.06 -5.36 2.41
CA GLU A 35 14.43 -6.68 1.88
C GLU A 35 14.31 -6.70 0.35
N GLU A 36 14.89 -7.72 -0.28
CA GLU A 36 14.78 -7.94 -1.72
C GLU A 36 14.50 -9.42 -2.00
N MET A 37 13.57 -9.70 -2.93
CA MET A 37 13.24 -11.08 -3.31
C MET A 37 12.75 -11.17 -4.76
N SER A 38 12.81 -12.38 -5.34
CA SER A 38 12.31 -12.60 -6.69
C SER A 38 10.77 -12.55 -6.76
N LEU A 39 10.22 -12.20 -7.92
CA LEU A 39 8.77 -12.25 -8.15
C LEU A 39 8.19 -13.64 -7.92
N SER A 40 8.95 -14.69 -8.21
CA SER A 40 8.53 -16.08 -7.98
C SER A 40 8.39 -16.36 -6.49
N ASP A 41 9.39 -15.97 -5.69
CA ASP A 41 9.37 -16.17 -4.23
C ASP A 41 8.29 -15.30 -3.58
N PHE A 42 8.15 -14.05 -4.02
CA PHE A 42 7.10 -13.15 -3.54
C PHE A 42 5.70 -13.75 -3.72
N ARG A 43 5.44 -14.42 -4.85
CA ARG A 43 4.15 -15.08 -5.11
C ARG A 43 3.92 -16.29 -4.23
N LEU A 44 4.97 -17.04 -3.90
CA LEU A 44 4.89 -18.21 -3.02
C LEU A 44 4.73 -17.83 -1.55
N HIS A 45 5.33 -16.72 -1.13
CA HIS A 45 5.45 -16.30 0.28
C HIS A 45 4.75 -14.96 0.55
N MET A 46 3.69 -14.62 -0.18
CA MET A 46 3.00 -13.32 -0.05
C MET A 46 2.47 -13.09 1.37
N THR A 47 1.94 -14.14 2.01
CA THR A 47 1.49 -14.17 3.42
C THR A 47 2.64 -14.18 4.42
N GLU A 48 3.91 -14.32 4.03
CA GLU A 48 5.00 -14.03 4.97
C GLU A 48 5.47 -12.59 4.79
N CYS A 49 5.52 -12.13 3.53
CA CYS A 49 5.91 -10.78 3.18
C CYS A 49 5.06 -9.73 3.90
N TRP A 50 3.73 -9.94 3.96
CA TRP A 50 2.83 -9.03 4.65
C TRP A 50 3.11 -8.96 6.17
N GLU A 51 3.50 -10.06 6.80
CA GLU A 51 3.71 -10.22 8.24
C GLU A 51 5.01 -9.52 8.61
N ARG A 52 6.05 -9.72 7.79
CA ARG A 52 7.32 -9.01 7.91
C ARG A 52 7.13 -7.50 7.84
N LEU A 53 6.26 -7.00 6.94
CA LEU A 53 5.95 -5.57 6.83
C LEU A 53 5.22 -5.00 8.07
N GLN A 54 4.42 -5.83 8.74
CA GLN A 54 3.72 -5.46 9.98
C GLN A 54 4.65 -5.45 11.19
N VAL A 55 5.71 -6.28 11.18
CA VAL A 55 6.67 -6.37 12.28
C VAL A 55 7.71 -5.26 12.18
N ASP A 56 8.62 -5.32 11.20
CA ASP A 56 9.78 -4.43 11.18
C ASP A 56 10.35 -4.10 9.80
N VAL A 57 9.87 -4.74 8.73
CA VAL A 57 10.32 -4.43 7.36
C VAL A 57 9.52 -3.24 6.84
N ASP A 58 10.19 -2.25 6.27
CA ASP A 58 9.55 -1.06 5.67
C ASP A 58 9.11 -1.34 4.23
N CYS A 59 9.96 -2.05 3.49
CA CYS A 59 9.79 -2.28 2.06
C CYS A 59 10.46 -3.59 1.63
N ILE A 60 9.78 -4.35 0.78
CA ILE A 60 10.33 -5.51 0.08
C ILE A 60 10.39 -5.16 -1.41
N TYR A 61 11.59 -5.05 -1.95
CA TYR A 61 11.78 -4.86 -3.39
C TYR A 61 11.61 -6.19 -4.12
N VAL A 62 10.64 -6.24 -5.02
CA VAL A 62 10.35 -7.42 -5.83
C VAL A 62 11.10 -7.31 -7.15
N THR A 63 11.95 -8.29 -7.43
CA THR A 63 12.78 -8.33 -8.63
C THR A 63 12.19 -9.21 -9.71
N TYR A 64 12.40 -8.81 -10.95
CA TYR A 64 12.17 -9.64 -12.13
C TYR A 64 13.51 -9.82 -12.84
N HIS A 65 13.98 -11.07 -12.94
CA HIS A 65 15.37 -11.40 -13.25
C HIS A 65 16.34 -10.72 -12.28
N THR A 66 17.00 -9.63 -12.70
CA THR A 66 18.01 -8.89 -11.93
C THR A 66 17.62 -7.45 -11.65
N ARG A 67 16.41 -7.02 -12.04
CA ARG A 67 15.95 -5.64 -11.85
C ARG A 67 14.82 -5.57 -10.84
N ARG A 68 14.91 -4.62 -9.91
CA ARG A 68 13.77 -4.22 -9.10
C ARG A 68 12.65 -3.75 -10.03
N ALA A 69 11.48 -4.35 -9.89
CA ALA A 69 10.33 -4.05 -10.73
C ALA A 69 9.28 -3.23 -9.97
N VAL A 70 8.97 -3.66 -8.75
CA VAL A 70 7.99 -3.06 -7.85
C VAL A 70 8.46 -3.18 -6.41
N ALA A 71 7.85 -2.40 -5.53
CA ALA A 71 8.05 -2.49 -4.11
C ALA A 71 6.75 -2.89 -3.41
N PHE A 72 6.85 -3.78 -2.44
CA PHE A 72 5.78 -4.13 -1.51
C PHE A 72 6.07 -3.46 -0.18
N VAL A 73 5.19 -2.55 0.23
CA VAL A 73 5.54 -1.46 1.15
C VAL A 73 4.63 -1.49 2.36
N SER A 74 5.20 -1.26 3.53
CA SER A 74 4.48 -1.20 4.80
C SER A 74 3.50 -0.02 4.81
N PRO A 75 2.30 -0.18 5.42
CA PRO A 75 1.34 0.91 5.55
C PRO A 75 1.87 2.16 6.25
N ARG A 76 2.93 2.04 7.06
CA ARG A 76 3.57 3.19 7.73
C ARG A 76 4.12 4.23 6.75
N LEU A 77 4.44 3.81 5.53
CA LEU A 77 4.94 4.70 4.47
C LEU A 77 3.82 5.34 3.65
N ALA A 78 2.54 5.13 4.00
CA ALA A 78 1.40 5.68 3.26
C ALA A 78 1.51 7.18 2.96
N ASN A 79 2.05 7.97 3.90
CA ASN A 79 2.21 9.41 3.77
C ASN A 79 3.20 9.83 2.67
N TYR A 80 4.15 8.96 2.33
CA TYR A 80 5.12 9.18 1.24
C TYR A 80 4.59 8.71 -0.11
N LEU A 81 3.54 7.88 -0.11
CA LEU A 81 3.01 7.32 -1.34
C LEU A 81 2.02 8.31 -1.94
N PRO A 82 2.05 8.54 -3.27
CA PRO A 82 1.08 9.35 -3.98
C PRO A 82 -0.23 8.57 -4.17
N ILE A 83 -0.77 8.09 -3.05
CA ILE A 83 -2.07 7.42 -2.97
C ILE A 83 -3.07 8.54 -2.71
N PRO A 84 -4.17 8.61 -3.48
CA PRO A 84 -5.25 9.49 -3.12
C PRO A 84 -5.77 9.07 -1.75
N ILE A 85 -5.40 9.82 -0.71
CA ILE A 85 -6.04 9.78 0.61
C ILE A 85 -7.42 10.38 0.39
N SER A 86 -8.32 9.55 -0.10
CA SER A 86 -9.66 9.99 -0.40
C SER A 86 -10.47 9.90 0.88
N GLU A 87 -10.79 11.05 1.48
CA GLU A 87 -11.92 11.15 2.43
C GLU A 87 -13.21 10.57 1.81
N VAL A 88 -13.29 10.56 0.47
CA VAL A 88 -14.38 9.96 -0.31
C VAL A 88 -14.32 8.43 -0.33
N ALA A 89 -13.17 7.77 -0.15
CA ALA A 89 -13.11 6.31 -0.09
C ALA A 89 -13.77 5.77 1.19
N HIS A 90 -13.59 6.45 2.33
CA HIS A 90 -14.36 6.14 3.55
C HIS A 90 -15.86 6.40 3.36
N LYS A 91 -16.24 7.50 2.70
CA LYS A 91 -17.65 7.81 2.40
C LYS A 91 -18.27 6.80 1.42
N LEU A 92 -17.56 6.36 0.38
CA LEU A 92 -18.04 5.41 -0.62
C LEU A 92 -18.22 4.00 -0.02
N LEU A 93 -17.27 3.55 0.81
CA LEU A 93 -17.41 2.28 1.54
C LEU A 93 -18.56 2.33 2.57
N ALA A 94 -18.82 3.50 3.19
CA ALA A 94 -19.95 3.71 4.10
C ALA A 94 -21.32 3.74 3.39
N ILE A 95 -21.36 4.21 2.15
CA ILE A 95 -22.58 4.18 1.31
C ILE A 95 -22.87 2.76 0.85
N GLU A 96 -21.86 2.01 0.40
CA GLU A 96 -22.04 0.61 -0.02
C GLU A 96 -22.40 -0.33 1.14
N SER A 97 -21.94 -0.02 2.35
CA SER A 97 -22.31 -0.75 3.59
C SER A 97 -23.65 -0.31 4.19
N GLY A 98 -24.34 0.66 3.59
CA GLY A 98 -25.65 1.16 4.03
C GLY A 98 -25.63 1.98 5.33
N LEU A 99 -24.44 2.36 5.80
CA LEU A 99 -24.26 3.14 7.03
C LEU A 99 -24.60 4.64 6.83
N ILE A 100 -24.54 5.13 5.60
CA ILE A 100 -24.88 6.52 5.24
C ILE A 100 -25.85 6.53 4.05
N LYS A 101 -26.97 7.24 4.18
CA LYS A 101 -27.90 7.49 3.06
C LYS A 101 -27.34 8.62 2.18
N LEU A 102 -27.34 8.40 0.86
CA LEU A 102 -26.85 9.33 -0.17
C LEU A 102 -27.45 10.75 -0.08
N GLU A 103 -28.65 10.89 0.47
CA GLU A 103 -29.38 12.15 0.62
C GLU A 103 -28.60 13.19 1.47
N ASN A 104 -27.78 12.74 2.43
CA ASN A 104 -27.03 13.63 3.32
C ASN A 104 -25.79 14.27 2.66
N LEU A 105 -25.41 13.87 1.44
CA LEU A 105 -24.24 14.42 0.73
C LEU A 105 -24.58 15.58 -0.20
N LEU A 106 -25.86 15.84 -0.46
CA LEU A 106 -26.32 16.90 -1.36
C LEU A 106 -26.59 18.24 -0.65
N GLU A 107 -26.58 18.26 0.68
CA GLU A 107 -26.87 19.46 1.49
C GLU A 107 -25.61 20.28 1.87
N GLU A 108 -24.40 19.72 1.74
CA GLU A 108 -23.15 20.47 1.95
C GLU A 108 -22.67 21.17 0.66
N LYS A 109 -23.48 22.10 0.14
CA LYS A 109 -23.07 23.04 -0.91
C LYS A 109 -22.79 24.42 -0.36
#